data_AF-A6UUJ7-F1
#
_entry.id   AF-A6UUJ7-F1
#
_cell.length_a   1.000
_cell.length_b   1.000
_cell.length_c   1.000
_cell.angle_alpha   90.00
_cell.angle_beta   90.00
_cell.angle_gamma   90.00
#
_symmetry.space_group_name_H-M   'P 1'
#
loop_
_entity.id
_entity.type
_entity.pdbx_description
1 polymer ?
#
loop_
_entity_poly.entity_id
_entity_poly.type
_entity_poly.pdbx_seq_one_letter_code
_entity_poly.pdbx_strand_id
1 'polypeptide(L)'
;MINMGYDCETLKVVYQEYQRIKEHLGHKPNRVEMFRHIDNNLYQKIRINSKLNIFRNYLGFLDKFGELPKEEKEVQEIAGDFLNMMERTRMTKTYKIPLLKSFIRNNHISLKCGEEDIYRSFKEFYDNPENSLDMERHERTKNFKKWDKWKYIKLAKENPIRFLMKTESEYFKMDGNYFCLTEQLKPVVDNKIFVDNYKDILEFRRLEYFRHHRLF
;
A
#
# COMPACT_ATOMS: atom_id res chain seq x y z
N MET A 1 2.87 1.20 -32.93
CA MET A 1 1.78 0.22 -32.66
C MET A 1 2.36 -0.90 -31.82
N ILE A 2 2.20 -0.87 -30.49
CA ILE A 2 2.78 -1.88 -29.59
C ILE A 2 1.70 -2.90 -29.23
N ASN A 3 1.73 -4.01 -29.97
CA ASN A 3 1.42 -5.40 -29.61
C ASN A 3 0.35 -5.69 -28.52
N MET A 4 -0.93 -5.41 -28.80
CA MET A 4 -2.05 -5.84 -27.93
C MET A 4 -2.12 -7.37 -27.71
N GLY A 5 -1.62 -8.19 -28.64
CA GLY A 5 -1.66 -9.66 -28.54
C GLY A 5 -0.70 -10.25 -27.50
N TYR A 6 0.51 -9.70 -27.38
CA TYR A 6 1.52 -10.19 -26.43
C TYR A 6 1.18 -9.85 -24.96
N ASP A 7 0.56 -8.70 -24.72
CA ASP A 7 0.12 -8.27 -23.39
C ASP A 7 -0.99 -9.19 -22.84
N CYS A 8 -1.88 -9.69 -23.71
CA CYS A 8 -2.95 -10.63 -23.35
C CYS A 8 -2.39 -11.99 -22.93
N GLU A 9 -1.45 -12.54 -23.70
CA GLU A 9 -0.87 -13.87 -23.42
C GLU A 9 -0.05 -13.88 -22.12
N THR A 10 0.71 -12.80 -21.87
CA THR A 10 1.51 -12.72 -20.63
C THR A 10 0.64 -12.53 -19.40
N LEU A 11 -0.50 -11.84 -19.52
CA LEU A 11 -1.44 -11.71 -18.40
C LEU A 11 -2.10 -13.05 -18.04
N LYS A 12 -2.31 -13.95 -19.01
CA LYS A 12 -2.76 -15.32 -18.74
C LYS A 12 -1.74 -16.10 -17.91
N VAL A 13 -0.44 -15.92 -18.16
CA VAL A 13 0.62 -16.55 -17.33
C VAL A 13 0.54 -16.08 -15.88
N VAL A 14 0.30 -14.78 -15.66
CA VAL A 14 0.12 -14.25 -14.31
C VAL A 14 -1.14 -14.81 -13.65
N TYR A 15 -2.20 -15.00 -14.43
CA TYR A 15 -3.43 -15.64 -13.94
C TYR A 15 -3.25 -17.12 -13.59
N GLN A 16 -2.50 -17.89 -14.41
CA GLN A 16 -2.15 -19.27 -14.08
C GLN A 16 -1.35 -19.36 -12.78
N GLU A 17 -0.42 -18.44 -12.56
CA GLU A 17 0.34 -18.37 -11.32
C GLU A 17 -0.57 -18.03 -10.12
N TYR A 18 -1.51 -17.10 -10.30
CA TYR A 18 -2.53 -16.81 -9.29
C TYR A 18 -3.36 -18.05 -8.95
N GLN A 19 -3.81 -18.83 -9.95
CA GLN A 19 -4.56 -20.07 -9.73
C GLN A 19 -3.72 -21.11 -8.98
N ARG A 20 -2.45 -21.32 -9.38
CA ARG A 20 -1.52 -22.21 -8.67
C ARG A 20 -1.40 -21.85 -7.19
N ILE A 21 -1.27 -20.56 -6.88
CA ILE A 21 -1.15 -20.07 -5.50
C ILE A 21 -2.48 -20.22 -4.75
N LYS A 22 -3.60 -19.88 -5.38
CA LYS A 22 -4.95 -20.05 -4.82
C LYS A 22 -5.23 -21.53 -4.48
N GLU A 23 -4.90 -22.45 -5.37
CA GLU A 23 -5.00 -23.89 -5.14
C GLU A 23 -4.11 -24.35 -3.98
N HIS A 24 -2.86 -23.86 -3.92
CA HIS A 24 -1.93 -24.17 -2.85
C HIS A 24 -2.42 -23.68 -1.46
N LEU A 25 -3.00 -22.49 -1.39
CA LEU A 25 -3.50 -21.90 -0.15
C LEU A 25 -4.87 -22.44 0.26
N GLY A 26 -5.66 -22.91 -0.70
CA GLY A 26 -7.06 -23.32 -0.48
C GLY A 26 -8.04 -22.15 -0.38
N HIS A 27 -7.58 -20.91 -0.59
CA HIS A 27 -8.39 -19.70 -0.57
C HIS A 27 -7.84 -18.66 -1.56
N LYS A 28 -8.64 -17.62 -1.84
CA LYS A 28 -8.23 -16.49 -2.67
C LYS A 28 -7.06 -15.75 -2.01
N PRO A 29 -5.86 -15.69 -2.62
CA PRO A 29 -4.73 -14.98 -2.03
C PRO A 29 -5.02 -13.48 -1.94
N ASN A 30 -4.51 -12.83 -0.90
CA ASN A 30 -4.35 -11.37 -0.87
C ASN A 30 -3.01 -10.96 -1.52
N ARG A 31 -2.69 -9.66 -1.57
CA ARG A 31 -1.47 -9.17 -2.21
C ARG A 31 -0.22 -9.69 -1.51
N VAL A 32 -0.23 -9.74 -0.18
CA VAL A 32 0.89 -10.25 0.63
C VAL A 32 1.16 -11.72 0.33
N GLU A 33 0.13 -12.56 0.32
CA GLU A 33 0.22 -13.99 0.00
C GLU A 33 0.69 -14.20 -1.44
N MET A 34 0.07 -13.49 -2.40
CA MET A 34 0.49 -13.53 -3.80
C MET A 34 1.97 -13.14 -3.94
N PHE A 35 2.41 -12.07 -3.26
CA PHE A 35 3.80 -11.59 -3.32
C PHE A 35 4.83 -12.54 -2.68
N ARG A 36 4.40 -13.33 -1.69
CA ARG A 36 5.23 -14.34 -1.02
C ARG A 36 5.38 -15.61 -1.85
N HIS A 37 4.34 -16.03 -2.55
CA HIS A 37 4.32 -17.31 -3.26
C HIS A 37 4.59 -17.22 -4.76
N ILE A 38 4.54 -16.01 -5.35
CA ILE A 38 4.84 -15.80 -6.77
C ILE A 38 6.27 -16.23 -7.13
N ASP A 39 6.40 -16.94 -8.25
CA ASP A 39 7.71 -17.27 -8.83
C ASP A 39 8.57 -16.01 -9.02
N ASN A 40 9.84 -16.08 -8.61
CA ASN A 40 10.73 -14.93 -8.64
C ASN A 40 11.00 -14.44 -10.07
N ASN A 41 11.10 -15.33 -11.06
CA ASN A 41 11.34 -14.93 -12.45
C ASN A 41 10.10 -14.21 -13.01
N LEU A 42 8.91 -14.73 -12.73
CA LEU A 42 7.67 -14.07 -13.10
C LEU A 42 7.50 -12.72 -12.38
N TYR A 43 7.82 -12.66 -11.09
CA TYR A 43 7.80 -11.41 -10.33
C TYR A 43 8.68 -10.32 -10.98
N GLN A 44 9.91 -10.67 -11.37
CA GLN A 44 10.81 -9.71 -12.03
C GLN A 44 10.24 -9.20 -13.36
N LYS A 45 9.56 -10.06 -14.14
CA LYS A 45 8.89 -9.68 -15.39
C LYS A 45 7.73 -8.71 -15.16
N ILE A 46 6.83 -9.01 -14.21
CA ILE A 46 5.68 -8.13 -13.92
C ILE A 46 6.12 -6.80 -13.29
N ARG A 47 7.21 -6.80 -12.52
CA ARG A 47 7.71 -5.60 -11.84
C ARG A 47 8.08 -4.49 -12.82
N ILE A 48 8.74 -4.86 -13.93
CA ILE A 48 9.18 -3.90 -14.96
C ILE A 48 8.08 -3.56 -15.97
N ASN A 49 7.02 -4.38 -16.09
CA ASN A 49 5.90 -4.13 -16.98
C ASN A 49 4.63 -3.75 -16.21
N SER A 50 4.34 -2.45 -16.17
CA SER A 50 3.17 -1.92 -15.46
C SER A 50 1.82 -2.51 -15.87
N LYS A 51 1.66 -2.96 -17.12
CA LYS A 51 0.41 -3.56 -17.61
C LYS A 51 0.18 -4.98 -17.08
N LEU A 52 1.26 -5.66 -16.71
CA LEU A 52 1.23 -7.02 -16.15
C LEU A 52 1.31 -7.03 -14.62
N ASN A 53 1.60 -5.88 -14.02
CA ASN A 53 1.79 -5.77 -12.59
C ASN A 53 0.44 -5.79 -11.86
N ILE A 54 0.02 -6.99 -11.47
CA ILE A 54 -1.22 -7.20 -10.70
C ILE A 54 -1.24 -6.42 -9.39
N PHE A 55 -0.08 -6.10 -8.81
CA PHE A 55 0.01 -5.36 -7.56
C PHE A 55 -0.20 -3.84 -7.72
N ARG A 56 -0.52 -3.37 -8.93
CA ARG A 56 -0.88 -1.97 -9.24
C ARG A 56 -2.36 -1.76 -9.55
N ASN A 57 -3.12 -2.85 -9.68
CA ASN A 57 -4.58 -2.84 -9.75
C ASN A 57 -5.11 -4.23 -9.38
N TYR A 58 -4.93 -4.64 -8.13
CA TYR A 58 -5.17 -6.04 -7.75
C TYR A 58 -6.64 -6.42 -7.87
N LEU A 59 -7.55 -5.56 -7.37
CA LEU A 59 -8.99 -5.80 -7.52
C LEU A 59 -9.42 -5.80 -8.99
N GLY A 60 -8.85 -4.92 -9.82
CA GLY A 60 -9.13 -4.92 -11.26
C GLY A 60 -8.59 -6.16 -11.98
N PHE A 61 -7.48 -6.72 -11.51
CA PHE A 61 -7.01 -8.02 -12.00
C PHE A 61 -7.98 -9.13 -11.65
N LEU A 62 -8.45 -9.21 -10.39
CA LEU A 62 -9.43 -10.20 -9.98
C LEU A 62 -10.74 -10.06 -10.76
N ASP A 63 -11.25 -8.83 -10.92
CA ASP A 63 -12.49 -8.57 -11.64
C ASP A 63 -12.41 -9.02 -13.10
N LYS A 64 -11.29 -8.71 -13.77
CA LYS A 64 -11.03 -9.11 -15.16
C LYS A 64 -11.12 -10.62 -15.39
N PHE A 65 -10.79 -11.42 -14.38
CA PHE A 65 -10.84 -12.89 -14.47
C PHE A 65 -12.05 -13.51 -13.76
N GLY A 66 -13.02 -12.69 -13.33
CA GLY A 66 -14.23 -13.18 -12.65
C GLY A 66 -13.97 -13.70 -11.24
N GLU A 67 -12.86 -13.31 -10.62
CA GLU A 67 -12.41 -13.74 -9.30
C GLU A 67 -12.80 -12.77 -8.18
N LEU A 68 -13.39 -11.63 -8.53
CA LEU A 68 -13.80 -10.59 -7.57
C LEU A 68 -15.25 -10.80 -7.12
N PRO A 69 -15.49 -11.11 -5.82
CA PRO A 69 -16.84 -11.23 -5.27
C PRO A 69 -17.63 -9.92 -5.35
N LYS A 70 -18.96 -10.01 -5.32
CA LYS A 70 -19.85 -8.85 -5.47
C LYS A 70 -19.57 -7.78 -4.41
N GLU A 71 -19.37 -8.17 -3.16
CA GLU A 71 -19.12 -7.26 -2.05
C GLU A 71 -17.79 -6.50 -2.23
N GLU A 72 -16.80 -7.11 -2.88
CA GLU A 72 -15.55 -6.44 -3.22
C GLU A 72 -15.66 -5.54 -4.43
N LYS A 73 -16.56 -5.86 -5.39
CA LYS A 73 -16.90 -4.96 -6.51
C LYS A 73 -17.50 -3.65 -6.01
N GLU A 74 -18.40 -3.70 -5.03
CA GLU A 74 -19.00 -2.49 -4.44
C GLU A 74 -17.91 -1.58 -3.81
N VAL A 75 -16.93 -2.17 -3.12
CA VAL A 75 -15.78 -1.41 -2.59
C VAL A 75 -14.88 -0.89 -3.72
N GLN A 76 -14.66 -1.68 -4.77
CA GLN A 76 -13.89 -1.27 -5.93
C GLN A 76 -14.52 -0.10 -6.67
N GLU A 77 -15.85 -0.07 -6.81
CA GLU A 77 -16.57 1.03 -7.45
C GLU A 77 -16.44 2.35 -6.69
N ILE A 78 -16.45 2.29 -5.35
CA ILE A 78 -16.38 3.51 -4.51
C ILE A 78 -14.94 3.97 -4.28
N ALA A 79 -14.01 3.03 -4.03
CA ALA A 79 -12.67 3.33 -3.53
C ALA A 79 -11.54 2.67 -4.32
N GLY A 80 -11.84 2.03 -5.46
CA GLY A 80 -10.85 1.33 -6.28
C GLY A 80 -9.72 2.22 -6.74
N ASP A 81 -10.00 3.46 -7.15
CA ASP A 81 -8.96 4.40 -7.57
C ASP A 81 -8.05 4.85 -6.42
N PHE A 82 -8.61 5.01 -5.22
CA PHE A 82 -7.82 5.27 -4.01
C PHE A 82 -6.91 4.10 -3.65
N LEU A 83 -7.44 2.86 -3.66
CA LEU A 83 -6.66 1.65 -3.40
C LEU A 83 -5.56 1.49 -4.46
N ASN A 84 -5.87 1.72 -5.73
CA ASN A 84 -4.91 1.72 -6.83
C ASN A 84 -3.82 2.80 -6.67
N MET A 85 -4.17 3.99 -6.17
CA MET A 85 -3.21 5.03 -5.84
C MET A 85 -2.26 4.54 -4.74
N MET A 86 -2.76 3.93 -3.66
CA MET A 86 -1.92 3.39 -2.59
C MET A 86 -0.96 2.30 -3.13
N GLU A 87 -1.47 1.40 -3.97
CA GLU A 87 -0.70 0.34 -4.64
C GLU A 87 0.44 0.89 -5.51
N ARG A 88 0.18 2.00 -6.23
CA ARG A 88 1.13 2.62 -7.17
C ARG A 88 2.06 3.64 -6.52
N THR A 89 1.78 4.04 -5.28
CA THR A 89 2.50 5.09 -4.58
C THR A 89 4.00 4.79 -4.52
N ARG A 90 4.81 5.67 -5.13
CA ARG A 90 6.27 5.53 -5.15
C ARG A 90 6.86 5.68 -3.74
N MET A 91 7.70 4.71 -3.36
CA MET A 91 8.39 4.66 -2.07
C MET A 91 9.90 4.75 -2.27
N THR A 92 10.47 5.94 -2.04
CA THR A 92 11.94 6.11 -1.87
C THR A 92 12.39 5.84 -0.45
N LYS A 93 11.46 5.99 0.49
CA LYS A 93 11.55 5.70 1.91
C LYS A 93 10.21 5.16 2.37
N THR A 94 10.19 4.46 3.50
CA THR A 94 8.99 3.86 4.06
C THR A 94 8.01 4.86 4.67
N TYR A 95 8.35 6.15 4.80
CA TYR A 95 7.64 7.14 5.62
C TYR A 95 6.14 7.30 5.32
N LYS A 96 5.70 7.01 4.09
CA LYS A 96 4.26 7.04 3.74
C LYS A 96 3.50 5.87 4.38
N ILE A 97 4.15 4.73 4.63
CA ILE A 97 3.52 3.57 5.27
C ILE A 97 3.06 3.89 6.68
N PRO A 98 3.91 4.34 7.64
CA PRO A 98 3.42 4.71 8.97
C PRO A 98 2.49 5.92 8.96
N LEU A 99 2.62 6.85 7.99
CA LEU A 99 1.63 7.93 7.86
C LEU A 99 0.25 7.38 7.51
N LEU A 100 0.14 6.49 6.52
CA LEU A 100 -1.13 5.88 6.14
C LEU A 100 -1.66 4.95 7.25
N LYS A 101 -0.78 4.21 7.94
CA LYS A 101 -1.16 3.42 9.13
C LYS A 101 -1.78 4.28 10.24
N SER A 102 -1.41 5.56 10.36
CA SER A 102 -1.96 6.46 11.39
C SER A 102 -3.46 6.73 11.25
N PHE A 103 -4.09 6.39 10.12
CA PHE A 103 -5.55 6.43 9.95
C PHE A 103 -6.25 5.18 10.51
N ILE A 104 -5.55 4.05 10.69
CA ILE A 104 -6.18 2.79 11.09
C ILE A 104 -6.59 2.82 12.55
N ARG A 105 -7.82 2.37 12.84
CA ARG A 105 -8.37 2.21 14.19
C ARG A 105 -9.07 0.85 14.27
N ASN A 106 -8.34 -0.20 14.64
CA ASN A 106 -8.82 -1.58 14.67
C ASN A 106 -9.56 -1.96 13.38
N ASN A 107 -10.89 -1.87 13.36
CA ASN A 107 -11.76 -2.28 12.26
C ASN A 107 -12.34 -1.11 11.44
N HIS A 108 -11.80 0.11 11.57
CA HIS A 108 -12.17 1.24 10.72
C HIS A 108 -10.96 2.08 10.29
N ILE A 109 -11.13 2.87 9.23
CA ILE A 109 -10.16 3.88 8.79
C ILE A 109 -10.68 5.27 9.19
N SER A 110 -10.02 5.94 10.13
CA SER A 110 -10.40 7.31 10.48
C SER A 110 -10.19 8.25 9.28
N LEU A 111 -11.09 9.22 9.09
CA LEU A 111 -10.91 10.26 8.07
C LEU A 111 -9.88 11.32 8.49
N LYS A 112 -9.49 11.40 9.76
CA LYS A 112 -8.57 12.42 10.29
C LYS A 112 -7.51 11.77 11.16
N CYS A 113 -6.26 12.21 11.00
CA CYS A 113 -5.18 11.85 11.91
C CYS A 113 -4.51 13.13 12.45
N GLY A 114 -4.40 13.18 13.77
CA GLY A 114 -3.67 14.26 14.46
C GLY A 114 -2.20 13.91 14.66
N GLU A 115 -1.44 14.86 15.20
CA GLU A 115 -0.02 14.63 15.49
C GLU A 115 0.21 13.46 16.46
N GLU A 116 -0.69 13.21 17.42
CA GLU A 116 -0.53 12.06 18.33
C GLU A 116 -0.66 10.71 17.59
N ASP A 117 -1.61 10.61 16.67
CA ASP A 117 -1.80 9.40 15.87
C ASP A 117 -0.61 9.13 14.94
N ILE A 118 -0.12 10.20 14.31
CA ILE A 118 1.06 10.14 13.44
C ILE A 118 2.28 9.74 14.26
N TYR A 119 2.51 10.37 15.41
CA TYR A 119 3.63 10.05 16.28
C TYR A 119 3.61 8.59 16.72
N ARG A 120 2.48 8.13 17.29
CA ARG A 120 2.30 6.75 17.73
C ARG A 120 2.56 5.76 16.59
N SER A 121 1.96 6.00 15.42
CA SER A 121 2.13 5.10 14.28
C SER A 121 3.56 5.08 13.73
N PHE A 122 4.27 6.21 13.71
CA PHE A 122 5.68 6.25 13.29
C PHE A 122 6.57 5.53 14.31
N LYS A 123 6.34 5.78 15.61
CA LYS A 123 7.10 5.19 16.69
C LYS A 123 6.97 3.67 16.68
N GLU A 124 5.74 3.16 16.68
CA GLU A 124 5.45 1.71 16.60
C GLU A 124 6.04 1.08 15.32
N PHE A 125 5.91 1.75 14.18
CA PHE A 125 6.42 1.20 12.92
C PHE A 125 7.95 1.07 12.91
N TYR A 126 8.68 2.07 13.41
CA TYR A 126 10.15 2.07 13.41
C TYR A 126 10.79 1.42 14.65
N ASP A 127 10.01 1.10 15.69
CA ASP A 127 10.48 0.26 16.80
C ASP A 127 10.59 -1.22 16.39
N ASN A 128 9.94 -1.62 15.28
CA ASN A 128 10.19 -2.91 14.65
C ASN A 128 11.61 -2.94 14.01
N PRO A 129 12.45 -3.94 14.31
CA PRO A 129 13.83 -4.02 13.83
C PRO A 129 13.99 -4.10 12.31
N GLU A 130 13.07 -4.74 11.58
CA GLU A 130 13.14 -4.78 10.11
C GLU A 130 12.87 -3.40 9.52
N ASN A 131 11.85 -2.74 10.05
CA ASN A 131 11.42 -1.43 9.56
C ASN A 131 12.43 -0.33 9.88
N SER A 132 13.18 -0.47 10.99
CA SER A 132 14.22 0.49 11.36
C SER A 132 15.37 0.55 10.37
N LEU A 133 15.62 -0.50 9.59
CA LEU A 133 16.70 -0.55 8.60
C LEU A 133 16.62 0.61 7.59
N ASP A 134 15.41 1.04 7.24
CA ASP A 134 15.21 2.20 6.37
C ASP A 134 15.66 3.52 7.01
N MET A 135 15.48 3.67 8.32
CA MET A 135 15.92 4.85 9.06
C MET A 135 17.42 4.83 9.33
N GLU A 136 17.97 3.66 9.67
CA GLU A 136 19.37 3.45 10.10
C GLU A 136 20.38 3.68 8.97
N ARG A 137 20.01 3.34 7.73
CA ARG A 137 20.88 3.50 6.55
C ARG A 137 21.05 4.95 6.06
N HIS A 138 20.39 5.93 6.68
CA HIS A 138 20.43 7.32 6.24
C HIS A 138 20.92 8.24 7.37
N GLU A 139 21.95 9.05 7.08
CA GLU A 139 22.60 9.94 8.06
C GLU A 139 21.61 10.83 8.84
N ARG A 140 20.61 11.39 8.15
CA ARG A 140 19.62 12.29 8.75
C ARG A 140 18.66 11.59 9.72
N THR A 141 18.50 10.27 9.61
CA THR A 141 17.51 9.50 10.38
C THR A 141 18.12 8.38 11.22
N LYS A 142 19.42 8.10 11.10
CA LYS A 142 20.06 6.98 11.81
C LYS A 142 19.95 7.05 13.34
N ASN A 143 19.76 8.25 13.90
CA ASN A 143 19.57 8.46 15.34
C ASN A 143 18.09 8.53 15.78
N PHE A 144 17.16 8.04 14.96
CA PHE A 144 15.71 8.13 15.23
C PHE A 144 15.27 7.54 16.57
N LYS A 145 16.00 6.54 17.09
CA LYS A 145 15.73 5.95 18.41
C LYS A 145 15.81 6.97 19.56
N LYS A 146 16.49 8.12 19.35
CA LYS A 146 16.61 9.23 20.31
C LYS A 146 15.66 10.40 20.01
N TRP A 147 14.75 10.24 19.04
CA TRP A 147 13.86 11.31 18.64
C TRP A 147 12.70 11.48 19.62
N ASP A 148 12.33 12.73 19.85
CA ASP A 148 11.08 13.11 20.48
C ASP A 148 9.93 13.16 19.46
N LYS A 149 8.72 13.43 19.96
CA LYS A 149 7.52 13.62 19.12
C LYS A 149 7.77 14.66 18.03
N TRP A 150 8.39 15.79 18.37
CA TRP A 150 8.60 16.89 17.43
C TRP A 150 9.39 16.46 16.19
N LYS A 151 10.48 15.69 16.34
CA LYS A 151 11.27 15.21 15.19
C LYS A 151 10.49 14.27 14.28
N TYR A 152 9.67 13.37 14.82
CA TYR A 152 8.82 12.48 14.01
C TYR A 152 7.75 13.27 13.25
N ILE A 153 7.10 14.24 13.89
CA ILE A 153 6.10 15.08 13.23
C ILE A 153 6.74 15.95 12.15
N LYS A 154 7.93 16.50 12.41
CA LYS A 154 8.70 17.23 11.41
C LYS A 154 9.01 16.35 10.19
N LEU A 155 9.48 15.11 10.42
CA LEU A 155 9.73 14.15 9.34
C LEU A 155 8.47 13.90 8.50
N ALA A 156 7.33 13.67 9.15
CA ALA A 156 6.05 13.41 8.50
C ALA A 156 5.58 14.61 7.65
N LYS A 157 5.62 15.83 8.21
CA LYS A 157 5.22 17.07 7.54
C LYS A 157 6.11 17.39 6.33
N GLU A 158 7.42 17.32 6.48
CA GLU A 158 8.38 17.67 5.42
C GLU A 158 8.42 16.65 4.27
N ASN A 159 8.00 15.41 4.54
CA ASN A 159 8.11 14.31 3.58
C ASN A 159 6.72 13.75 3.20
N PRO A 160 6.20 12.67 3.81
CA PRO A 160 5.05 11.98 3.25
C PRO A 160 3.79 12.85 3.17
N ILE A 161 3.53 13.74 4.14
CA ILE A 161 2.37 14.67 4.07
C ILE A 161 2.53 15.62 2.89
N ARG A 162 3.66 16.36 2.82
CA ARG A 162 3.92 17.30 1.72
C ARG A 162 3.81 16.65 0.35
N PHE A 163 4.34 15.44 0.17
CA PHE A 163 4.31 14.77 -1.13
C PHE A 163 2.93 14.20 -1.48
N LEU A 164 2.21 13.59 -0.52
CA LEU A 164 0.85 13.10 -0.77
C LEU A 164 -0.11 14.25 -1.08
N MET A 165 -0.02 15.38 -0.37
CA MET A 165 -0.82 16.56 -0.71
C MET A 165 -0.49 17.13 -2.09
N LYS A 166 0.76 16.98 -2.55
CA LYS A 166 1.18 17.49 -3.85
C LYS A 166 0.74 16.61 -5.00
N THR A 167 0.79 15.28 -4.84
CA THR A 167 0.54 14.34 -5.95
C THR A 167 -0.84 13.70 -5.90
N GLU A 168 -1.45 13.61 -4.72
CA GLU A 168 -2.70 12.89 -4.45
C GLU A 168 -3.73 13.78 -3.72
N SER A 169 -3.78 15.08 -4.05
CA SER A 169 -4.66 16.07 -3.39
C SER A 169 -6.16 15.74 -3.49
N GLU A 170 -6.54 14.90 -4.45
CA GLU A 170 -7.90 14.33 -4.56
C GLU A 170 -8.27 13.52 -3.31
N TYR A 171 -7.31 12.82 -2.71
CA TYR A 171 -7.53 11.91 -1.58
C TYR A 171 -7.09 12.48 -0.23
N PHE A 172 -6.20 13.49 -0.22
CA PHE A 172 -5.63 14.03 1.01
C PHE A 172 -5.74 15.54 1.10
N LYS A 173 -6.08 16.03 2.30
CA LYS A 173 -6.15 17.45 2.64
C LYS A 173 -5.64 17.73 4.05
N MET A 174 -5.30 18.99 4.33
CA MET A 174 -5.14 19.48 5.69
C MET A 174 -6.44 20.14 6.16
N ASP A 175 -6.82 19.89 7.41
CA ASP A 175 -7.90 20.57 8.11
C ASP A 175 -7.37 21.08 9.45
N GLY A 176 -6.93 22.34 9.47
CA GLY A 176 -6.12 22.87 10.57
C GLY A 176 -4.85 22.03 10.77
N ASN A 177 -4.72 21.43 11.96
CA ASN A 177 -3.58 20.60 12.33
C ASN A 177 -3.77 19.11 12.01
N TYR A 178 -4.91 18.71 11.43
CA TYR A 178 -5.19 17.33 11.07
C TYR A 178 -4.82 17.06 9.61
N PHE A 179 -4.17 15.92 9.38
CA PHE A 179 -4.02 15.36 8.04
C PHE A 179 -5.18 14.41 7.77
N CYS A 180 -5.90 14.63 6.68
CA CYS A 180 -7.23 14.04 6.47
C CYS A 180 -7.33 13.32 5.13
N LEU A 181 -8.11 12.24 5.12
CA LEU A 181 -8.72 11.69 3.92
C LEU A 181 -9.87 12.61 3.48
N THR A 182 -10.15 12.67 2.18
CA THR A 182 -11.30 13.42 1.66
C THR A 182 -12.62 12.69 1.88
N GLU A 183 -13.73 13.44 1.84
CA GLU A 183 -15.07 12.92 2.16
C GLU A 183 -15.54 11.82 1.20
N GLN A 184 -14.94 11.72 0.00
CA GLN A 184 -15.26 10.67 -0.97
C GLN A 184 -15.05 9.25 -0.43
N LEU A 185 -14.17 9.07 0.56
CA LEU A 185 -13.91 7.76 1.18
C LEU A 185 -14.85 7.47 2.35
N LYS A 186 -15.61 8.45 2.83
CA LYS A 186 -16.55 8.29 3.95
C LYS A 186 -17.53 7.11 3.81
N PRO A 187 -18.04 6.75 2.62
CA PRO A 187 -18.95 5.60 2.50
C PRO A 187 -18.31 4.24 2.82
N VAL A 188 -16.97 4.12 2.76
CA VAL A 188 -16.27 2.83 2.91
C VAL A 188 -15.40 2.71 4.15
N VAL A 189 -15.24 3.77 4.95
CA VAL A 189 -14.28 3.77 6.08
C VAL A 189 -14.54 2.72 7.16
N ASP A 190 -15.80 2.33 7.36
CA ASP A 190 -16.23 1.28 8.30
C ASP A 190 -16.46 -0.07 7.59
N ASN A 191 -16.30 -0.13 6.27
CA ASN A 191 -16.47 -1.35 5.51
C ASN A 191 -15.25 -2.27 5.71
N LYS A 192 -15.48 -3.47 6.23
CA LYS A 192 -14.42 -4.44 6.55
C LYS A 192 -13.55 -4.78 5.34
N ILE A 193 -14.13 -4.95 4.15
CA ILE A 193 -13.40 -5.28 2.91
C ILE A 193 -12.45 -4.14 2.53
N PHE A 194 -12.90 -2.89 2.67
CA PHE A 194 -12.05 -1.73 2.44
C PHE A 194 -10.90 -1.66 3.44
N VAL A 195 -11.20 -1.84 4.75
CA VAL A 195 -10.21 -1.84 5.82
C VAL A 195 -9.16 -2.93 5.62
N ASP A 196 -9.58 -4.13 5.21
CA ASP A 196 -8.69 -5.26 4.96
C ASP A 196 -7.81 -5.01 3.73
N ASN A 197 -8.37 -4.48 2.63
CA ASN A 197 -7.59 -4.08 1.46
C ASN A 197 -6.58 -2.98 1.79
N TYR A 198 -6.98 -1.98 2.57
CA TYR A 198 -6.10 -0.89 3.01
C TYR A 198 -4.88 -1.44 3.76
N LYS A 199 -5.11 -2.36 4.72
CA LYS A 199 -4.05 -3.01 5.49
C LYS A 199 -3.17 -3.92 4.63
N ASP A 200 -3.78 -4.74 3.77
CA ASP A 200 -3.08 -5.65 2.85
C ASP A 200 -2.15 -4.86 1.91
N ILE A 201 -2.61 -3.76 1.33
CA ILE A 201 -1.78 -2.89 0.49
C ILE A 201 -0.61 -2.35 1.30
N LEU A 202 -0.81 -1.82 2.51
CA LEU A 202 0.30 -1.27 3.29
C LEU A 202 1.36 -2.32 3.65
N GLU A 203 0.94 -3.54 4.00
CA GLU A 203 1.88 -4.63 4.28
C GLU A 203 2.58 -5.11 3.01
N PHE A 204 1.86 -5.24 1.90
CA PHE A 204 2.47 -5.54 0.61
C PHE A 204 3.51 -4.48 0.22
N ARG A 205 3.17 -3.19 0.30
CA ARG A 205 4.09 -2.08 -0.03
C ARG A 205 5.31 -2.09 0.88
N ARG A 206 5.16 -2.48 2.16
CA ARG A 206 6.27 -2.70 3.09
C ARG A 206 7.18 -3.81 2.59
N LEU A 207 6.63 -5.00 2.37
CA LEU A 207 7.39 -6.17 1.93
C LEU A 207 8.09 -5.93 0.59
N GLU A 208 7.39 -5.30 -0.35
CA GLU A 208 7.95 -4.94 -1.65
C GLU A 208 9.12 -3.97 -1.50
N TYR A 209 8.96 -2.92 -0.70
CA TYR A 209 10.00 -1.93 -0.49
C TYR A 209 11.32 -2.56 -0.04
N PHE A 210 11.28 -3.37 1.02
CA PHE A 210 12.49 -3.94 1.60
C PHE A 210 13.11 -5.03 0.72
N ARG A 211 12.30 -5.86 0.04
CA ARG A 211 12.80 -6.83 -0.96
C ARG A 211 13.60 -6.11 -2.05
N HIS A 212 13.12 -4.97 -2.54
CA HIS A 212 13.78 -4.23 -3.62
C HIS A 212 15.06 -3.55 -3.17
N HIS A 213 15.12 -3.15 -1.91
CA HIS A 213 16.31 -2.53 -1.32
C HIS A 213 17.27 -3.54 -0.70
N ARG A 214 17.01 -4.86 -0.84
CA ARG A 214 17.83 -5.95 -0.28
C ARG A 214 18.09 -5.77 1.22
N LEU A 215 17.08 -5.30 1.92
CA LEU A 215 17.11 -5.11 3.36
C LEU A 215 16.63 -6.36 4.12
N PHE A 216 16.10 -7.34 3.39
CA PHE A 216 15.95 -8.75 3.74
C PHE A 216 15.80 -9.57 2.46
#